data_AF-A0A958Y1Q0-F1
#
_entry.id   AF-A0A958Y1Q0-F1
#
_cell.length_a   1.000
_cell.length_b   1.000
_cell.length_c   1.000
_cell.angle_alpha   90.00
_cell.angle_beta   90.00
_cell.angle_gamma   90.00
#
_symmetry.space_group_name_H-M   'P 1'
#
loop_
_entity.id
_entity.type
_entity.pdbx_description
1 polymer ?
#
loop_
_entity_poly.entity_id
_entity_poly.type
_entity_poly.pdbx_seq_one_letter_code
_entity_poly.pdbx_strand_id
1 'polypeptide(L)' 'MLNELGVYTYQQVSKMTTREYDMIDELLGVFQGRAKRDEWAKQAKTLL' A
#
# COMPACT_ATOMS: atom_id res chain seq x y z
N MET A 1 -0.98 -11.04 2.10
CA MET A 1 -0.38 -9.97 1.29
C MET A 1 0.08 -8.79 2.16
N LEU A 2 -0.71 -7.74 2.46
CA LEU A 2 -0.20 -6.60 3.25
C LEU A 2 0.28 -6.97 4.66
N ASN A 3 -0.44 -7.88 5.33
CA ASN A 3 -0.05 -8.43 6.62
C ASN A 3 1.27 -9.23 6.57
N GLU A 4 1.61 -9.80 5.41
CA GLU A 4 2.89 -10.50 5.19
C GLU A 4 4.03 -9.51 4.95
N LEU A 5 3.70 -8.27 4.58
CA LEU A 5 4.62 -7.15 4.46
C LEU A 5 4.75 -6.34 5.75
N GLY A 6 4.16 -6.81 6.86
CA GLY A 6 4.20 -6.12 8.15
C GLY A 6 3.27 -4.90 8.27
N VAL A 7 2.33 -4.73 7.34
CA VAL A 7 1.36 -3.63 7.36
C VAL A 7 0.02 -4.16 7.88
N TYR A 8 -0.42 -3.63 9.02
CA TYR A 8 -1.59 -4.14 9.76
C TYR A 8 -2.65 -3.09 10.04
N THR A 9 -2.36 -1.80 9.81
CA THR A 9 -3.25 -0.70 10.19
C THR A 9 -3.47 0.27 9.03
N TYR A 10 -4.64 0.90 9.00
CA TYR A 10 -4.94 1.99 8.07
C TYR A 10 -3.97 3.16 8.25
N GLN A 11 -3.49 3.41 9.46
CA GLN A 11 -2.51 4.46 9.72
C GLN A 11 -1.14 4.18 9.04
N GLN A 12 -0.73 2.92 8.93
CA GLN A 12 0.49 2.58 8.17
C GLN A 12 0.26 2.78 6.67
N VAL A 13 -0.88 2.33 6.14
CA VAL A 13 -1.23 2.50 4.73
C VAL A 13 -1.37 3.98 4.35
N SER A 14 -1.98 4.79 5.22
CA SER A 14 -2.20 6.23 4.98
C SER A 14 -0.91 7.05 4.89
N LYS A 15 0.19 6.51 5.43
CA LYS A 15 1.54 7.10 5.43
C LYS A 15 2.44 6.55 4.33
N MET A 16 1.95 5.64 3.48
CA MET A 16 2.74 5.09 2.37
C MET A 16 3.18 6.19 1.41
N THR A 17 4.46 6.17 1.08
CA THR A 17 5.07 7.01 0.05
C THR A 17 5.31 6.19 -1.21
N THR A 18 5.81 6.85 -2.27
CA THR A 18 6.22 6.16 -3.51
C THR A 18 7.17 5.00 -3.24
N ARG A 19 8.06 5.11 -2.24
CA ARG A 19 9.01 4.05 -1.90
C ARG A 19 8.33 2.79 -1.37
N GLU A 20 7.36 2.94 -0.47
CA GLU A 20 6.58 1.79 0.02
C GLU A 20 5.74 1.18 -1.10
N TYR A 21 5.21 2.00 -2.00
CA TYR A 21 4.51 1.49 -3.18
C TYR A 21 5.43 0.68 -4.08
N ASP A 22 6.65 1.15 -4.37
CA ASP A 22 7.60 0.46 -5.23
C ASP A 22 8.03 -0.88 -4.62
N MET A 23 8.25 -0.93 -3.30
CA MET A 23 8.57 -2.18 -2.58
C MET A 23 7.40 -3.17 -2.61
N ILE A 24 6.17 -2.70 -2.42
CA ILE A 24 4.98 -3.54 -2.54
C ILE A 24 4.89 -4.06 -3.98
N ASP A 25 5.02 -3.18 -4.96
CA ASP A 25 4.95 -3.49 -6.39
C ASP A 25 5.92 -4.60 -6.81
N GLU A 26 7.17 -4.59 -6.33
CA GLU A 26 8.14 -5.67 -6.58
C GLU A 26 7.69 -7.02 -6.00
N LEU A 27 7.02 -7.00 -4.84
CA LEU A 27 6.54 -8.20 -4.15
C LEU A 27 5.21 -8.72 -4.71
N LEU A 28 4.46 -7.86 -5.40
CA LEU A 28 3.13 -8.17 -5.93
C LEU A 28 3.15 -8.86 -7.29
N GLY A 29 4.27 -8.88 -8.00
CA GLY A 29 4.42 -9.54 -9.28
C GLY A 29 3.33 -9.13 -10.28
N VAL A 30 2.35 -9.99 -10.54
CA VAL A 30 1.23 -9.72 -11.46
C VAL A 30 0.30 -8.58 -11.01
N PHE A 31 0.35 -8.18 -9.73
CA PHE A 31 -0.45 -7.07 -9.18
C PHE A 31 0.34 -5.77 -9.04
N GLN A 32 1.50 -5.66 -9.70
CA GLN A 32 2.31 -4.44 -9.73
C GLN A 32 1.49 -3.20 -10.15
N GLY A 33 1.71 -2.09 -9.47
CA GLY A 33 1.08 -0.80 -9.71
C GLY A 33 -0.30 -0.65 -9.11
N ARG A 34 -0.90 -1.72 -8.57
CA ARG A 34 -2.28 -1.69 -8.07
C ARG A 34 -2.44 -0.70 -6.92
N ALA A 35 -1.54 -0.74 -5.94
CA ALA A 35 -1.63 0.08 -4.74
C ALA A 35 -1.58 1.59 -5.07
N LYS A 36 -0.80 1.96 -6.09
CA LYS A 36 -0.69 3.32 -6.60
C LYS A 36 -1.89 3.73 -7.45
N ARG A 37 -2.35 2.86 -8.36
CA ARG A 37 -3.55 3.11 -9.21
C ARG A 37 -4.81 3.30 -8.38
N ASP A 38 -4.98 2.49 -7.34
CA ASP A 38 -6.17 2.50 -6.50
C ASP A 38 -6.08 3.56 -5.38
N GLU A 39 -5.01 4.38 -5.35
CA GLU A 39 -4.76 5.43 -4.35
C GLU A 39 -4.90 4.94 -2.88
N TRP A 40 -4.30 3.79 -2.52
CA TRP A 40 -4.52 3.16 -1.21
C TRP A 40 -4.27 4.08 -0.01
N ALA A 41 -3.21 4.90 -0.03
CA ALA A 41 -2.94 5.85 1.04
C ALA A 41 -4.07 6.88 1.21
N LYS A 42 -4.69 7.32 0.12
CA LYS A 42 -5.82 8.26 0.16
C LYS A 42 -7.07 7.59 0.70
N GLN A 43 -7.37 6.37 0.26
CA GLN A 43 -8.48 5.60 0.80
C GLN A 43 -8.29 5.31 2.30
N ALA A 44 -7.09 4.94 2.71
CA ALA A 44 -6.76 4.69 4.11
C ALA A 44 -6.90 5.96 4.96
N LYS A 45 -6.59 7.16 4.42
CA LYS A 45 -6.87 8.43 5.11
C LYS A 45 -8.36 8.68 5.34
N THR A 46 -9.23 8.24 4.41
CA THR A 46 -10.69 8.37 4.53
C THR A 46 -11.29 7.38 5.54
N LEU A 47 -10.60 6.27 5.80
CA LEU A 47 -11.03 5.22 6.73
C LEU A 47 -10.48 5.38 8.16
N LEU A 48 -9.67 6.42 8.41
CA LEU A 48 -9.21 6.84 9.74
C LEU A 48 -10.27 7.68 10.45
#